data_AF-A0A1I6L8N2-F1
#
_entry.id   AF-A0A1I6L8N2-F1
#
_cell.length_a   1.000
_cell.length_b   1.000
_cell.length_c   1.000
_cell.angle_alpha   90.00
_cell.angle_beta   90.00
_cell.angle_gamma   90.00
#
_symmetry.space_group_name_H-M   'P 1'
#
loop_
_entity.id
_entity.type
_entity.pdbx_description
1 polymer ?
#
loop_
_entity_poly.entity_id
_entity_poly.type
_entity_poly.pdbx_seq_one_letter_code
_entity_poly.pdbx_strand_id
1 'polypeptide(L)'
;MDEDLPFVGEPADSREAIMRATYLALREYGYAGLSIQRIADEADLSKSTFYHHYDGKEDLLTAFVDFTLEEFIRIFSLESGDDPVENLRTFVELLVGLDPNVGDHPPEEVLQIVGTYVELRAQAVRDDTIREKFTEADEIFADQLSEIVRAGIEQGEFEPVDPEAAATFIATVLAGNIFRRTTGDAHDHEAVADEVNAYIESRLLAD
;
A
#
# COMPACT_ATOMS: atom_id res chain seq x y z
N MET A 1 3.20 -15.87 -11.98
CA MET A 1 2.78 -14.51 -12.32
C MET A 1 3.54 -13.65 -11.35
N ASP A 2 4.75 -13.23 -11.73
CA ASP A 2 5.56 -12.30 -10.93
C ASP A 2 5.20 -10.84 -11.31
N GLU A 3 4.31 -10.63 -12.29
CA GLU A 3 4.05 -9.35 -12.97
C GLU A 3 3.14 -8.37 -12.20
N ASP A 4 2.52 -8.80 -11.10
CA ASP A 4 1.48 -8.00 -10.41
C ASP A 4 1.97 -7.27 -9.15
N LEU A 5 3.25 -7.42 -8.78
CA LEU A 5 3.83 -6.57 -7.75
C LEU A 5 4.22 -5.21 -8.32
N PRO A 6 3.93 -4.09 -7.61
CA PRO A 6 4.45 -2.79 -8.01
C PRO A 6 5.97 -2.94 -8.13
N PHE A 7 6.54 -2.41 -9.22
CA PHE A 7 7.98 -2.49 -9.55
C PHE A 7 8.49 -3.78 -10.22
N VAL A 8 7.63 -4.74 -10.59
CA VAL A 8 8.04 -5.90 -11.42
C VAL A 8 7.74 -5.65 -12.90
N GLY A 9 8.75 -5.87 -13.77
CA GLY A 9 8.66 -5.62 -15.22
C GLY A 9 9.69 -4.60 -15.73
N GLU A 10 9.71 -4.38 -17.05
CA GLU A 10 10.45 -3.28 -17.67
C GLU A 10 9.65 -1.97 -17.53
N PRO A 11 10.26 -0.87 -17.05
CA PRO A 11 9.56 0.39 -16.88
C PRO A 11 9.11 0.95 -18.23
N ALA A 12 7.86 1.41 -18.32
CA ALA A 12 7.30 1.96 -19.56
C ALA A 12 7.89 3.34 -19.91
N ASP A 13 8.30 4.12 -18.91
CA ASP A 13 8.89 5.43 -19.07
C ASP A 13 9.94 5.79 -17.99
N SER A 14 10.50 7.00 -18.10
CA SER A 14 11.51 7.48 -17.14
C SER A 14 10.96 7.74 -15.74
N ARG A 15 9.66 8.08 -15.59
CA ARG A 15 9.04 8.26 -14.27
C ARG A 15 8.99 6.90 -13.58
N GLU A 16 8.49 5.88 -14.25
CA GLU A 16 8.41 4.52 -13.71
C GLU A 16 9.80 3.95 -13.40
N ALA A 17 10.79 4.18 -14.27
CA ALA A 17 12.18 3.80 -14.02
C ALA A 17 12.74 4.45 -12.74
N ILE A 18 12.46 5.73 -12.52
CA ILE A 18 12.86 6.45 -11.30
C ILE A 18 12.13 5.92 -10.07
N MET A 19 10.82 5.64 -10.14
CA MET A 19 10.05 5.08 -9.02
C MET A 19 10.55 3.68 -8.65
N ARG A 20 10.81 2.82 -9.64
CA ARG A 20 11.41 1.51 -9.45
C ARG A 20 12.79 1.58 -8.80
N ALA A 21 13.66 2.46 -9.30
CA ALA A 21 14.96 2.68 -8.70
C ALA A 21 14.87 3.23 -7.26
N THR A 22 13.86 4.06 -6.98
CA THR A 22 13.61 4.58 -5.63
C THR A 22 13.21 3.46 -4.68
N TYR A 23 12.30 2.58 -5.11
CA TYR A 23 11.91 1.40 -4.35
C TYR A 23 13.12 0.48 -4.06
N LEU A 24 13.90 0.14 -5.09
CA LEU A 24 15.07 -0.74 -4.94
C LEU A 24 16.14 -0.13 -4.02
N ALA A 25 16.40 1.17 -4.15
CA ALA A 25 17.33 1.87 -3.29
C ALA A 25 16.82 2.00 -1.83
N LEU A 26 15.51 2.17 -1.62
CA LEU A 26 14.92 2.14 -0.28
C LEU A 26 15.03 0.75 0.34
N ARG A 27 14.75 -0.31 -0.43
CA ARG A 27 14.89 -1.70 0.00
C ARG A 27 16.31 -2.02 0.47
N GLU A 28 17.32 -1.59 -0.30
CA GLU A 28 18.72 -1.91 -0.02
C GLU A 28 19.34 -1.03 1.08
N TYR A 29 19.01 0.27 1.10
CA TYR A 29 19.72 1.26 1.93
C TYR A 29 18.87 1.87 3.05
N GLY A 30 17.57 1.59 3.09
CA GLY A 30 16.60 2.26 3.96
C GLY A 30 16.46 3.76 3.66
N TYR A 31 15.51 4.42 4.31
CA TYR A 31 15.28 5.85 4.20
C TYR A 31 16.54 6.65 4.54
N ALA A 32 17.24 6.29 5.61
CA ALA A 32 18.43 7.00 6.08
C ALA A 32 19.61 6.90 5.09
N GLY A 33 19.77 5.75 4.41
CA GLY A 33 20.78 5.55 3.39
C GLY A 33 20.38 6.08 2.01
N LEU A 34 19.13 6.45 1.79
CA LEU A 34 18.69 6.91 0.48
C LEU A 34 19.33 8.26 0.07
N SER A 35 19.83 8.34 -1.17
CA SER A 35 20.33 9.58 -1.79
C SER A 35 20.02 9.62 -3.28
N ILE A 36 19.87 10.81 -3.86
CA ILE A 36 19.64 10.99 -5.31
C ILE A 36 20.73 10.30 -6.14
N GLN A 37 21.99 10.29 -5.69
CA GLN A 37 23.05 9.58 -6.40
C GLN A 37 22.78 8.08 -6.48
N ARG A 38 22.43 7.44 -5.36
CA ARG A 38 22.17 6.00 -5.32
C ARG A 38 20.98 5.62 -6.20
N ILE A 39 19.93 6.42 -6.19
CA ILE A 39 18.75 6.19 -7.03
C ILE A 39 19.10 6.38 -8.52
N ALA A 40 19.94 7.37 -8.83
CA ALA A 40 20.39 7.59 -10.19
C ALA A 40 21.27 6.46 -10.73
N ASP A 41 22.16 5.94 -9.88
CA ASP A 41 22.98 4.79 -10.21
C ASP A 41 22.12 3.53 -10.43
N GLU A 42 21.08 3.34 -9.61
CA GLU A 42 20.13 2.22 -9.73
C GLU A 42 19.25 2.31 -10.99
N ALA A 43 18.88 3.52 -11.42
CA ALA A 43 18.06 3.74 -12.62
C ALA A 43 18.86 3.72 -13.94
N ASP A 44 20.20 3.64 -13.89
CA ASP A 44 21.08 3.93 -15.02
C ASP A 44 20.78 5.30 -15.68
N LEU A 45 20.45 6.29 -14.84
CA LEU A 45 20.09 7.64 -15.27
C LEU A 45 21.08 8.67 -14.71
N SER A 46 21.23 9.80 -15.40
CA SER A 46 22.07 10.89 -14.90
C SER A 46 21.38 11.62 -13.75
N LYS A 47 22.17 12.16 -12.79
CA LYS A 47 21.66 13.12 -11.79
C LYS A 47 20.89 14.30 -12.41
N SER A 48 21.31 14.75 -13.59
CA SER A 48 20.61 15.85 -14.29
C SER A 48 19.20 15.45 -14.72
N THR A 49 18.99 14.17 -15.05
CA THR A 49 17.67 13.64 -15.37
C THR A 49 16.78 13.67 -14.14
N PHE A 50 17.30 13.30 -12.96
CA PHE A 50 16.56 13.40 -11.69
C PHE A 50 16.10 14.82 -11.39
N TYR A 51 17.02 15.79 -11.44
CA TYR A 51 16.69 17.19 -11.14
C TYR A 51 15.79 17.85 -12.19
N HIS A 52 15.52 17.19 -13.31
CA HIS A 52 14.50 17.63 -14.26
C HIS A 52 13.10 17.20 -13.82
N HIS A 53 12.99 16.10 -13.07
CA HIS A 53 11.72 15.56 -12.58
C HIS A 53 11.40 15.96 -11.14
N TYR A 54 12.42 16.10 -10.29
CA TYR A 54 12.25 16.30 -8.86
C TYR A 54 13.22 17.35 -8.31
N ASP A 55 12.73 18.22 -7.45
CA ASP A 55 13.52 19.30 -6.84
C ASP A 55 14.49 18.76 -5.77
N GLY A 56 14.21 17.57 -5.22
CA GLY A 56 15.04 16.96 -4.19
C GLY A 56 14.57 15.57 -3.76
N LYS A 57 15.20 15.06 -2.69
CA LYS A 57 14.86 13.75 -2.11
C LYS A 57 13.44 13.73 -1.55
N GLU A 58 13.00 14.81 -0.89
CA GLU A 58 11.67 14.92 -0.29
C GLU A 58 10.57 14.87 -1.36
N ASP A 59 10.70 15.71 -2.39
CA ASP A 59 9.78 15.75 -3.54
C ASP A 59 9.70 14.40 -4.28
N LEU A 60 10.85 13.75 -4.48
CA LEU A 60 10.90 12.39 -5.04
C LEU A 60 10.16 11.37 -4.16
N LEU A 61 10.32 11.46 -2.84
CA LEU A 61 9.69 10.53 -1.91
C LEU A 61 8.19 10.76 -1.77
N THR A 62 7.72 12.00 -1.86
CA THR A 62 6.28 12.29 -1.93
C THR A 62 5.67 11.77 -3.22
N ALA A 63 6.36 11.95 -4.36
CA ALA A 63 5.93 11.37 -5.62
C ALA A 63 5.95 9.83 -5.60
N PHE A 64 6.87 9.24 -4.82
CA PHE A 64 6.93 7.81 -4.60
C PHE A 64 5.73 7.29 -3.81
N VAL A 65 5.26 8.01 -2.78
CA VAL A 65 4.01 7.68 -2.06
C VAL A 65 2.83 7.69 -3.03
N ASP A 66 2.68 8.76 -3.81
CA ASP A 66 1.61 8.87 -4.81
C ASP A 66 1.65 7.69 -5.80
N PHE A 67 2.84 7.35 -6.31
CA PHE A 67 3.03 6.21 -7.20
C PHE A 67 2.62 4.88 -6.55
N THR A 68 3.01 4.63 -5.30
CA THR A 68 2.63 3.38 -4.60
C THR A 68 1.12 3.26 -4.39
N LEU A 69 0.44 4.38 -4.16
CA LEU A 69 -1.02 4.42 -4.06
C LEU A 69 -1.68 4.19 -5.42
N GLU A 70 -1.20 4.84 -6.48
CA GLU A 70 -1.67 4.65 -7.86
C GLU A 70 -1.58 3.17 -8.26
N GLU A 71 -0.46 2.51 -7.95
CA GLU A 71 -0.26 1.10 -8.25
C GLU A 71 -1.17 0.18 -7.43
N PHE A 72 -1.36 0.45 -6.14
CA PHE A 72 -2.32 -0.31 -5.32
C PHE A 72 -3.73 -0.23 -5.91
N ILE A 73 -4.19 0.97 -6.25
CA ILE A 73 -5.52 1.18 -6.85
C ILE A 73 -5.62 0.46 -8.19
N ARG A 74 -4.56 0.49 -9.00
CA ARG A 74 -4.50 -0.21 -10.28
C ARG A 74 -4.66 -1.72 -10.09
N ILE A 75 -3.87 -2.32 -9.20
CA ILE A 75 -3.93 -3.77 -8.90
C ILE A 75 -5.31 -4.14 -8.37
N PHE A 76 -5.80 -3.40 -7.37
CA PHE A 76 -7.13 -3.61 -6.82
C PHE A 76 -8.21 -3.55 -7.90
N SER A 77 -8.13 -2.58 -8.82
CA SER A 77 -9.11 -2.45 -9.92
C SER A 77 -9.07 -3.60 -10.92
N LEU A 78 -7.93 -4.26 -11.10
CA LEU A 78 -7.78 -5.44 -11.98
C LEU A 78 -8.36 -6.70 -11.35
N GLU A 79 -8.31 -6.81 -10.03
CA GLU A 79 -8.81 -7.97 -9.28
C GLU A 79 -10.25 -7.81 -8.82
N SER A 80 -10.70 -6.58 -8.58
CA SER A 80 -12.07 -6.27 -8.17
C SER A 80 -13.07 -6.53 -9.29
N GLY A 81 -14.28 -6.93 -8.90
CA GLY A 81 -15.42 -7.15 -9.80
C GLY A 81 -16.69 -6.45 -9.32
N ASP A 82 -17.84 -7.01 -9.69
CA ASP A 82 -19.14 -6.47 -9.31
C ASP A 82 -19.60 -6.87 -7.89
N ASP A 83 -18.96 -7.90 -7.31
CA ASP A 83 -19.31 -8.46 -5.99
C ASP A 83 -18.63 -7.67 -4.86
N PRO A 84 -19.39 -6.94 -4.02
CA PRO A 84 -18.85 -6.11 -2.95
C PRO A 84 -18.22 -6.94 -1.81
N VAL A 85 -18.67 -8.18 -1.59
CA VAL A 85 -18.10 -9.07 -0.57
C VAL A 85 -16.71 -9.50 -0.99
N GLU A 86 -16.57 -9.97 -2.24
CA GLU A 86 -15.27 -10.36 -2.79
C GLU A 86 -14.33 -9.16 -2.90
N ASN A 87 -14.83 -7.99 -3.34
CA ASN A 87 -14.02 -6.77 -3.39
C ASN A 87 -13.46 -6.39 -2.02
N LEU A 88 -14.24 -6.52 -0.94
CA LEU A 88 -13.76 -6.23 0.41
C LEU A 88 -12.68 -7.23 0.84
N ARG A 89 -12.86 -8.52 0.53
CA ARG A 89 -11.87 -9.57 0.79
C ARG A 89 -10.57 -9.32 0.04
N THR A 90 -10.63 -9.08 -1.26
CA THR A 90 -9.48 -8.73 -2.10
C THR A 90 -8.71 -7.53 -1.53
N PHE A 91 -9.43 -6.48 -1.12
CA PHE A 91 -8.80 -5.30 -0.52
C PHE A 91 -8.01 -5.64 0.76
N VAL A 92 -8.60 -6.45 1.64
CA VAL A 92 -7.96 -6.91 2.88
C VAL A 92 -6.76 -7.81 2.58
N GLU A 93 -6.89 -8.75 1.65
CA GLU A 93 -5.84 -9.70 1.26
C GLU A 93 -4.60 -8.99 0.70
N LEU A 94 -4.80 -8.01 -0.18
CA LEU A 94 -3.73 -7.19 -0.75
C LEU A 94 -2.93 -6.44 0.33
N LEU A 95 -3.58 -5.99 1.41
CA LEU A 95 -2.92 -5.21 2.48
C LEU A 95 -2.36 -6.06 3.63
N VAL A 96 -2.96 -7.21 3.93
CA VAL A 96 -2.38 -8.15 4.91
C VAL A 96 -1.24 -8.96 4.28
N GLY A 97 -1.17 -9.01 2.95
CA GLY A 97 -0.18 -9.79 2.21
C GLY A 97 -0.45 -11.28 2.34
N LEU A 98 -1.74 -11.64 2.25
CA LEU A 98 -2.21 -13.02 2.26
C LEU A 98 -2.47 -13.58 0.87
N ASP A 99 -2.29 -12.79 -0.19
CA ASP A 99 -2.44 -13.32 -1.54
C ASP A 99 -1.48 -14.52 -1.74
N PRO A 100 -1.99 -15.75 -1.91
CA PRO A 100 -1.18 -16.92 -2.20
C PRO A 100 -0.44 -16.83 -3.55
N ASN A 101 -0.85 -15.87 -4.41
CA ASN A 101 -0.27 -15.58 -5.72
C ASN A 101 0.78 -14.46 -5.70
N VAL A 102 0.87 -13.67 -4.62
CA VAL A 102 2.08 -12.91 -4.26
C VAL A 102 3.08 -13.95 -3.73
N GLY A 103 3.55 -14.78 -4.66
CA GLY A 103 4.04 -16.13 -4.38
C GLY A 103 5.25 -16.15 -3.46
N ASP A 104 5.27 -17.09 -2.50
CA ASP A 104 6.45 -17.55 -1.72
C ASP A 104 7.56 -16.52 -1.45
N HIS A 105 7.20 -15.24 -1.24
CA HIS A 105 8.21 -14.22 -0.99
C HIS A 105 8.79 -14.52 0.38
N PRO A 106 10.12 -14.68 0.50
CA PRO A 106 10.73 -14.97 1.78
C PRO A 106 10.32 -13.85 2.76
N PRO A 107 10.00 -14.18 4.03
CA PRO A 107 9.50 -13.21 5.01
C PRO A 107 10.34 -11.92 5.13
N GLU A 108 11.63 -12.01 4.81
CA GLU A 108 12.56 -10.88 4.76
C GLU A 108 12.22 -9.84 3.67
N GLU A 109 11.71 -10.25 2.50
CA GLU A 109 11.33 -9.33 1.42
C GLU A 109 10.08 -8.54 1.76
N VAL A 110 9.05 -9.21 2.30
CA VAL A 110 7.82 -8.53 2.75
C VAL A 110 8.11 -7.56 3.88
N LEU A 111 9.02 -7.92 4.80
CA LEU A 111 9.47 -7.05 5.88
C LEU A 111 10.19 -5.79 5.34
N GLN A 112 10.97 -5.91 4.27
CA GLN A 112 11.68 -4.77 3.66
C GLN A 112 10.72 -3.75 3.01
N ILE A 113 9.66 -4.23 2.33
CA ILE A 113 8.62 -3.38 1.74
C ILE A 113 7.89 -2.59 2.83
N VAL A 114 7.43 -3.32 3.85
CA VAL A 114 6.66 -2.76 4.96
C VAL A 114 7.53 -1.83 5.82
N GLY A 115 8.79 -2.20 6.07
CA GLY A 115 9.76 -1.36 6.77
C GLY A 115 9.99 -0.03 6.06
N THR A 116 10.16 -0.05 4.74
CA THR A 116 10.33 1.16 3.92
C THR A 116 9.14 2.12 4.06
N TYR A 117 7.91 1.59 3.96
CA TYR A 117 6.69 2.38 4.15
C TYR A 117 6.65 3.04 5.54
N VAL A 118 6.95 2.28 6.59
CA VAL A 118 6.93 2.77 7.98
C VAL A 118 8.02 3.83 8.21
N GLU A 119 9.23 3.65 7.68
CA GLU A 119 10.32 4.63 7.78
C GLU A 119 9.96 5.96 7.12
N LEU A 120 9.31 5.91 5.95
CA LEU A 120 8.85 7.10 5.23
C LEU A 120 7.70 7.78 5.97
N ARG A 121 6.70 7.03 6.42
CA ARG A 121 5.58 7.55 7.22
C ARG A 121 6.04 8.17 8.53
N ALA A 122 7.10 7.65 9.16
CA ALA A 122 7.67 8.23 10.38
C ALA A 122 8.19 9.67 10.18
N GLN A 123 8.54 10.07 8.95
CA GLN A 123 8.96 11.45 8.66
C GLN A 123 7.80 12.44 8.73
N ALA A 124 6.56 12.00 8.51
CA ALA A 124 5.34 12.82 8.66
C ALA A 124 5.20 13.43 10.06
N VAL A 125 5.93 12.94 11.08
CA VAL A 125 5.95 13.57 12.41
C VAL A 125 6.56 14.98 12.35
N ARG A 126 7.54 15.22 11.46
CA ARG A 126 8.34 16.45 11.40
C ARG A 126 8.28 17.19 10.07
N ASP A 127 7.75 16.56 9.02
CA ASP A 127 7.63 17.10 7.68
C ASP A 127 6.15 17.21 7.30
N ASP A 128 5.66 18.44 7.11
CA ASP A 128 4.25 18.70 6.84
C ASP A 128 3.85 18.33 5.40
N THR A 129 4.77 18.39 4.43
CA THR A 129 4.49 17.95 3.06
C THR A 129 4.32 16.43 3.01
N ILE A 130 5.19 15.68 3.70
CA ILE A 130 5.01 14.23 3.85
C ILE A 130 3.74 13.92 4.64
N ARG A 131 3.43 14.68 5.69
CA ARG A 131 2.18 14.52 6.47
C ARG A 131 0.94 14.68 5.59
N GLU A 132 0.86 15.74 4.81
CA GLU A 132 -0.26 16.01 3.90
C GLU A 132 -0.42 14.85 2.91
N LYS A 133 0.69 14.36 2.34
CA LYS A 133 0.69 13.24 1.40
C LYS A 133 0.18 11.93 1.98
N PHE A 134 0.62 11.56 3.19
CA PHE A 134 0.07 10.37 3.85
C PHE A 134 -1.37 10.55 4.29
N THR A 135 -1.79 11.77 4.65
CA THR A 135 -3.19 12.05 4.98
C THR A 135 -4.09 11.86 3.76
N GLU A 136 -3.69 12.41 2.62
CA GLU A 136 -4.38 12.22 1.32
C GLU A 136 -4.47 10.73 0.96
N ALA A 137 -3.36 9.98 1.10
CA ALA A 137 -3.36 8.55 0.86
C ALA A 137 -4.33 7.79 1.80
N ASP A 138 -4.29 8.08 3.10
CA ASP A 138 -5.18 7.46 4.09
C ASP A 138 -6.67 7.75 3.78
N GLU A 139 -6.99 8.97 3.35
CA GLU A 139 -8.35 9.37 2.93
C GLU A 139 -8.80 8.57 1.70
N ILE A 140 -7.95 8.44 0.68
CA ILE A 140 -8.26 7.65 -0.53
C ILE A 140 -8.49 6.17 -0.20
N PHE A 141 -7.69 5.58 0.69
CA PHE A 141 -7.89 4.21 1.15
C PHE A 141 -9.22 4.03 1.88
N ALA A 142 -9.56 4.97 2.79
CA ALA A 142 -10.82 4.93 3.52
C ALA A 142 -12.04 5.14 2.61
N ASP A 143 -11.93 6.04 1.64
CA ASP A 143 -12.98 6.29 0.65
C ASP A 143 -13.25 5.05 -0.19
N GLN A 144 -12.22 4.39 -0.71
CA GLN A 144 -12.36 3.14 -1.48
C GLN A 144 -13.05 2.04 -0.66
N LEU A 145 -12.67 1.86 0.61
CA LEU A 145 -13.35 0.92 1.52
C LEU A 145 -14.82 1.30 1.77
N SER A 146 -15.09 2.59 1.96
CA SER A 146 -16.45 3.08 2.20
C SER A 146 -17.36 2.84 0.99
N GLU A 147 -16.85 3.01 -0.24
CA GLU A 147 -17.58 2.72 -1.47
C GLU A 147 -17.92 1.23 -1.60
N ILE A 148 -16.99 0.33 -1.24
CA ILE A 148 -17.25 -1.12 -1.22
C ILE A 148 -18.38 -1.45 -0.23
N VAL A 149 -18.33 -0.86 0.98
CA VAL A 149 -19.37 -1.08 1.99
C VAL A 149 -20.72 -0.51 1.54
N ARG A 150 -20.75 0.69 0.96
CA ARG A 150 -21.99 1.28 0.39
C ARG A 150 -22.58 0.38 -0.70
N ALA A 151 -21.76 -0.11 -1.63
CA ALA A 151 -22.20 -1.00 -2.69
C ALA A 151 -22.81 -2.29 -2.13
N GLY A 152 -22.19 -2.91 -1.12
CA GLY A 152 -22.77 -4.11 -0.48
C GLY A 152 -24.08 -3.85 0.24
N ILE A 153 -24.25 -2.69 0.88
CA ILE A 153 -25.54 -2.30 1.47
C ILE A 153 -26.61 -2.10 0.39
N GLU A 154 -26.27 -1.42 -0.71
CA GLU A 154 -27.19 -1.18 -1.82
C GLU A 154 -27.62 -2.46 -2.54
N GLN A 155 -26.72 -3.44 -2.63
CA GLN A 155 -26.99 -4.75 -3.20
C GLN A 155 -27.70 -5.71 -2.24
N GLY A 156 -27.77 -5.36 -0.94
CA GLY A 156 -28.37 -6.19 0.10
C GLY A 156 -27.47 -7.32 0.59
N GLU A 157 -26.18 -7.30 0.23
CA GLU A 157 -25.15 -8.24 0.68
C GLU A 157 -24.62 -7.87 2.07
N PHE A 158 -24.67 -6.57 2.42
CA PHE A 158 -24.29 -6.07 3.74
C PHE A 158 -25.46 -5.46 4.53
N GLU A 159 -25.42 -5.64 5.84
CA GLU A 159 -26.26 -4.98 6.84
C GLU A 159 -26.10 -3.44 6.77
N PRO A 160 -27.16 -2.66 7.06
CA PRO A 160 -27.16 -1.20 6.94
C PRO A 160 -26.39 -0.52 8.09
N VAL A 161 -25.07 -0.64 8.03
CA VAL A 161 -24.12 0.02 8.93
C VAL A 161 -23.77 1.44 8.45
N ASP A 162 -22.98 2.16 9.23
CA ASP A 162 -22.31 3.40 8.82
C ASP A 162 -21.06 3.04 7.98
N PRO A 163 -21.06 3.30 6.65
CA PRO A 163 -19.96 2.91 5.76
C PRO A 163 -18.63 3.58 6.12
N GLU A 164 -18.65 4.85 6.50
CA GLU A 164 -17.47 5.63 6.86
C GLU A 164 -16.84 5.09 8.15
N ALA A 165 -17.67 4.75 9.15
CA ALA A 165 -17.19 4.18 10.40
C ALA A 165 -16.61 2.77 10.19
N ALA A 166 -17.26 1.93 9.38
CA ALA A 166 -16.76 0.59 9.04
C ALA A 166 -15.42 0.67 8.29
N ALA A 167 -15.34 1.52 7.27
CA ALA A 167 -14.11 1.76 6.50
C ALA A 167 -12.97 2.27 7.38
N THR A 168 -13.25 3.24 8.26
CA THR A 168 -12.25 3.77 9.21
C THR A 168 -11.70 2.69 10.13
N PHE A 169 -12.57 1.82 10.67
CA PHE A 169 -12.15 0.71 11.52
C PHE A 169 -11.24 -0.26 10.76
N ILE A 170 -11.67 -0.72 9.57
CA ILE A 170 -10.91 -1.66 8.74
C ILE A 170 -9.56 -1.06 8.36
N ALA A 171 -9.53 0.16 7.82
CA ALA A 171 -8.30 0.86 7.45
C ALA A 171 -7.33 1.01 8.63
N THR A 172 -7.84 1.32 9.83
CA THR A 172 -7.03 1.44 11.04
C THR A 172 -6.38 0.11 11.44
N VAL A 173 -7.14 -0.99 11.38
CA VAL A 173 -6.63 -2.33 11.69
C VAL A 173 -5.55 -2.73 10.68
N LEU A 174 -5.77 -2.50 9.39
CA LEU A 174 -4.81 -2.83 8.33
C LEU A 174 -3.53 -1.99 8.43
N ALA A 175 -3.63 -0.68 8.67
CA ALA A 175 -2.47 0.18 8.91
C ALA A 175 -1.69 -0.26 10.17
N GLY A 176 -2.41 -0.65 11.23
CA GLY A 176 -1.82 -1.22 12.44
C GLY A 176 -1.07 -2.53 12.18
N ASN A 177 -1.62 -3.41 11.33
CA ASN A 177 -0.96 -4.65 10.91
C ASN A 177 0.36 -4.37 10.18
N ILE A 178 0.34 -3.48 9.18
CA ILE A 178 1.55 -3.04 8.46
C ILE A 178 2.59 -2.50 9.44
N PHE A 179 2.18 -1.65 10.40
CA PHE A 179 3.13 -1.15 11.39
C PHE A 179 3.72 -2.25 12.27
N ARG A 180 2.88 -3.16 12.82
CA ARG A 180 3.33 -4.22 13.72
C ARG A 180 4.25 -5.24 13.05
N ARG A 181 4.07 -5.50 11.74
CA ARG A 181 4.97 -6.35 10.93
C ARG A 181 6.44 -5.98 11.07
N THR A 182 6.77 -4.71 11.28
CA THR A 182 8.16 -4.26 11.44
C THR A 182 8.85 -4.75 12.72
N THR A 183 8.09 -5.30 13.68
CA THR A 183 8.60 -5.74 14.98
C THR A 183 8.04 -7.09 15.46
N GLY A 184 7.07 -7.67 14.74
CA GLY A 184 6.42 -8.93 15.09
C GLY A 184 7.07 -10.13 14.40
N ASP A 185 7.08 -11.28 15.08
CA ASP A 185 7.39 -12.56 14.44
C ASP A 185 6.20 -13.01 13.57
N ALA A 186 6.47 -13.70 12.46
CA ALA A 186 5.55 -13.96 11.34
C ALA A 186 4.18 -14.62 11.65
N HIS A 187 3.88 -14.96 12.90
CA HIS A 187 2.66 -15.67 13.32
C HIS A 187 1.47 -14.76 13.68
N ASP A 188 1.66 -13.46 13.89
CA ASP A 188 0.56 -12.56 14.30
C ASP A 188 -0.35 -12.12 13.12
N HIS A 189 0.08 -12.28 11.85
CA HIS A 189 -0.59 -11.67 10.70
C HIS A 189 -1.78 -12.47 10.17
N GLU A 190 -1.70 -13.81 10.16
CA GLU A 190 -2.83 -14.68 9.82
C GLU A 190 -4.01 -14.42 10.76
N ALA A 191 -3.74 -14.27 12.06
CA ALA A 191 -4.76 -13.96 13.05
C ALA A 191 -5.46 -12.60 12.81
N VAL A 192 -4.76 -11.60 12.28
CA VAL A 192 -5.39 -10.32 11.94
C VAL A 192 -6.36 -10.47 10.77
N ALA A 193 -5.98 -11.20 9.72
CA ALA A 193 -6.88 -11.45 8.61
C ALA A 193 -8.09 -12.27 9.02
N ASP A 194 -7.89 -13.32 9.82
CA ASP A 194 -8.97 -14.15 10.34
C ASP A 194 -9.99 -13.30 11.12
N GLU A 195 -9.52 -12.37 11.96
CA GLU A 195 -10.39 -11.48 12.73
C GLU A 195 -11.05 -10.38 11.87
N VAL A 196 -10.37 -9.88 10.83
CA VAL A 196 -11.01 -8.96 9.86
C VAL A 196 -12.11 -9.69 9.09
N ASN A 197 -11.87 -10.94 8.67
CA ASN A 197 -12.88 -11.76 8.01
C ASN A 197 -14.04 -12.09 8.96
N ALA A 198 -13.76 -12.45 10.21
CA ALA A 198 -14.79 -12.69 11.23
C ALA A 198 -15.61 -11.41 11.51
N TYR A 199 -14.98 -10.23 11.47
CA TYR A 199 -15.69 -8.95 11.54
C TYR A 199 -16.62 -8.77 10.34
N ILE A 200 -16.15 -9.01 9.11
CA ILE A 200 -16.98 -8.93 7.89
C ILE A 200 -18.17 -9.88 8.02
N GLU A 201 -17.94 -11.14 8.39
CA GLU A 201 -18.99 -12.15 8.51
C GLU A 201 -20.02 -11.84 9.59
N SER A 202 -19.61 -11.28 10.72
CA SER A 202 -20.49 -11.09 11.89
C SER A 202 -21.12 -9.70 11.98
N ARG A 203 -20.55 -8.69 11.31
CA ARG A 203 -20.96 -7.29 11.43
C ARG A 203 -21.41 -6.68 10.11
N LEU A 204 -20.93 -7.19 8.99
CA LEU A 204 -21.25 -6.65 7.67
C LEU A 204 -22.18 -7.56 6.90
N LEU A 205 -21.94 -8.88 6.79
CA LEU A 205 -22.80 -9.75 5.97
C LEU A 205 -24.25 -9.76 6.46
N ALA A 206 -25.19 -9.63 5.52
CA ALA A 206 -26.61 -9.81 5.77
C ALA A 206 -26.98 -11.30 5.89
N ASP A 207 -28.05 -11.59 6.64
CA ASP A 207 -28.59 -12.94 6.87
C ASP A 207 -29.24 -13.59 5.63
#